data_AF-A0ABD3XXI7-F1
#
_entry.id   AF-A0ABD3XXI7-F1
#
_cell.length_a   1.000
_cell.length_b   1.000
_cell.length_c   1.000
_cell.angle_alpha   90.00
_cell.angle_beta   90.00
_cell.angle_gamma   90.00
#
_symmetry.space_group_name_H-M   'P 1'
#
loop_
_entity.id
_entity.type
_entity.pdbx_description
1 polymer ?
#
loop_
_entity_poly.entity_id
_entity_poly.type
_entity_poly.pdbx_seq_one_letter_code
_entity_poly.pdbx_strand_id
1 'polypeptide(L)'
;EYRRERGQRYLTEIRSYLRDKPTAVHLVDEDFAIDNTVVDSKLEKLKKKIIEVASQQPYWGEHIPTRWFLLEQQLTRLRDAGVK
;
A
#
# COMPACT_ATOMS: atom_id res chain seq x y z
N GLU A 1 -27.05 -9.60 -7.27
CA GLU A 1 -26.72 -8.18 -7.57
C GLU A 1 -27.24 -7.21 -6.51
N TYR A 2 -28.52 -7.27 -6.15
CA TYR A 2 -29.16 -6.44 -5.12
C TYR A 2 -28.40 -6.27 -3.76
N ARG A 3 -27.75 -7.32 -3.25
CA ARG A 3 -26.95 -7.23 -2.00
C ARG A 3 -25.71 -6.33 -2.14
N ARG A 4 -25.07 -6.34 -3.31
CA ARG A 4 -23.86 -5.54 -3.59
C ARG A 4 -24.22 -4.05 -3.69
N GLU A 5 -25.30 -3.74 -4.40
CA GLU A 5 -25.79 -2.36 -4.53
C GLU A 5 -26.17 -1.75 -3.17
N ARG A 6 -26.83 -2.52 -2.31
CA ARG A 6 -27.21 -2.06 -0.98
C ARG A 6 -25.99 -1.79 -0.10
N GLY A 7 -24.98 -2.66 -0.16
CA GLY A 7 -23.71 -2.48 0.53
C GLY A 7 -22.97 -1.23 0.05
N GLN A 8 -22.94 -1.00 -1.27
CA GLN A 8 -22.29 0.18 -1.84
C GLN A 8 -22.96 1.47 -1.38
N ARG A 9 -24.30 1.55 -1.41
CA ARG A 9 -25.05 2.72 -0.93
C ARG A 9 -24.75 3.04 0.53
N TYR A 10 -24.77 2.02 1.39
CA TYR A 10 -24.49 2.19 2.81
C TYR A 10 -23.06 2.68 3.08
N LEU A 11 -22.07 2.14 2.35
CA LEU A 11 -20.68 2.61 2.44
C LEU A 11 -20.53 4.07 1.96
N THR A 12 -21.24 4.46 0.91
CA THR A 12 -21.24 5.85 0.43
C THR A 12 -21.84 6.81 1.45
N GLU A 13 -22.95 6.43 2.10
CA GLU A 13 -23.59 7.22 3.15
C GLU A 13 -22.70 7.39 4.39
N ILE A 14 -22.00 6.33 4.81
CA ILE A 14 -21.04 6.41 5.91
C ILE A 14 -19.87 7.32 5.53
N ARG A 15 -19.32 7.17 4.33
CA ARG A 15 -18.20 7.99 3.86
C ARG A 15 -18.57 9.46 3.79
N SER A 16 -19.77 9.82 3.31
CA SER A 16 -20.23 11.21 3.29
C SER A 16 -20.41 11.78 4.70
N TYR A 17 -21.00 11.01 5.61
CA TYR A 17 -21.21 11.42 7.00
C TYR A 17 -19.91 11.66 7.78
N LEU A 18 -18.87 10.86 7.52
CA LEU A 18 -17.58 10.98 8.20
C LEU A 18 -16.66 12.06 7.63
N ARG A 19 -16.96 12.57 6.42
CA ARG A 19 -16.11 13.53 5.71
C ARG A 19 -16.01 14.89 6.41
N ASP A 20 -17.06 15.30 7.12
CA ASP A 20 -17.10 16.56 7.87
C ASP A 20 -16.61 16.42 9.32
N LYS A 21 -16.16 15.23 9.72
CA LYS A 21 -15.72 14.95 11.09
C LYS A 21 -14.20 14.96 11.22
N PRO A 22 -13.66 15.16 12.43
CA PRO A 22 -12.22 15.04 12.67
C PRO A 22 -11.64 13.68 12.26
N THR A 23 -12.48 12.64 12.20
CA THR A 23 -12.12 11.29 11.74
C THR A 23 -11.90 11.18 10.23
N ALA A 24 -12.18 12.23 9.45
CA ALA A 24 -12.01 12.23 8.00
C ALA A 24 -10.57 11.95 7.58
N VAL A 25 -9.59 12.29 8.41
CA VAL A 25 -8.16 11.96 8.20
C VAL A 25 -7.87 10.46 8.11
N HIS A 26 -8.79 9.61 8.59
CA HIS A 26 -8.69 8.16 8.52
C HIS A 26 -9.52 7.55 7.38
N LEU A 27 -10.25 8.37 6.61
CA LEU A 27 -10.96 7.90 5.44
C LEU A 27 -9.94 7.68 4.32
N VAL A 28 -9.83 6.44 3.85
CA VAL A 28 -9.06 6.12 2.66
C VAL A 28 -9.97 6.31 1.45
N ASP A 29 -9.61 7.28 0.59
CA ASP A 29 -10.40 7.66 -0.60
C ASP A 29 -10.44 6.56 -1.66
N GLU A 30 -9.35 5.83 -1.82
CA GLU A 30 -9.23 4.73 -2.78
C GLU A 30 -8.76 3.45 -2.08
N ASP A 31 -9.62 2.44 -2.06
CA ASP A 31 -9.30 1.10 -1.60
C ASP A 31 -9.04 0.16 -2.80
N PHE A 32 -7.79 -0.26 -2.96
CA PHE A 32 -7.40 -1.27 -3.93
C PHE A 32 -7.43 -2.64 -3.26
N ALA A 33 -8.52 -3.38 -3.45
CA ALA A 33 -8.58 -4.78 -3.03
C ALA A 33 -7.87 -5.66 -4.06
N ILE A 34 -6.68 -6.15 -3.71
CA ILE A 34 -5.92 -7.08 -4.54
C ILE A 34 -6.25 -8.50 -4.10
N ASP A 35 -6.81 -9.30 -5.01
CA ASP A 35 -6.95 -10.73 -4.83
C ASP A 35 -5.69 -11.44 -5.37
N ASN A 36 -4.85 -11.93 -4.46
CA ASN A 36 -3.62 -12.64 -4.84
C ASN A 36 -3.86 -14.09 -5.32
N THR A 37 -5.09 -14.60 -5.22
CA THR A 37 -5.44 -15.94 -5.72
C THR A 37 -5.84 -15.92 -7.19
N VAL A 38 -6.15 -14.74 -7.73
CA VAL A 38 -6.56 -14.54 -9.12
C VAL A 38 -5.46 -13.82 -9.87
N VAL A 39 -5.11 -14.34 -11.05
CA VAL A 39 -4.11 -13.71 -11.91
C VAL A 39 -4.73 -12.49 -12.60
N ASP A 40 -4.51 -11.30 -12.04
CA ASP A 40 -4.82 -10.04 -12.72
C ASP A 40 -3.67 -9.65 -13.66
N SER A 41 -3.94 -9.75 -14.96
CA SER A 41 -3.00 -9.39 -16.03
C SER A 41 -2.41 -7.99 -15.91
N LYS A 42 -3.17 -7.00 -15.42
CA LYS A 42 -2.70 -5.62 -15.25
C LYS A 42 -1.74 -5.52 -14.07
N LEU A 43 -2.06 -6.18 -12.96
CA LEU A 43 -1.19 -6.26 -11.80
C LEU A 43 0.11 -6.99 -12.12
N GLU A 44 0.05 -8.11 -12.84
CA GLU A 44 1.24 -8.85 -13.26
C GLU A 44 2.12 -8.04 -14.21
N LYS A 45 1.52 -7.26 -15.12
CA LYS A 45 2.26 -6.33 -15.98
C LYS A 45 2.95 -5.24 -15.15
N LEU A 46 2.28 -4.72 -14.13
CA LEU A 46 2.87 -3.73 -13.21
C LEU A 46 4.04 -4.34 -12.43
N LYS A 47 3.88 -5.53 -11.84
CA LYS A 47 4.96 -6.24 -11.13
C LYS A 47 6.19 -6.43 -12.03
N LYS A 48 5.98 -6.91 -13.26
CA LYS A 48 7.06 -7.09 -14.24
C LYS A 48 7.77 -5.77 -14.53
N LYS A 49 7.04 -4.66 -14.69
CA LYS A 49 7.64 -3.35 -14.96
C LYS A 49 8.42 -2.82 -13.77
N ILE A 50 7.94 -3.01 -12.55
CA ILE A 50 8.67 -2.65 -11.33
C ILE A 50 10.00 -3.41 -11.28
N ILE A 51 9.99 -4.72 -11.51
CA ILE A 51 11.21 -5.54 -11.52
C ILE A 51 12.17 -5.09 -12.63
N GLU A 52 11.66 -4.84 -13.84
CA GLU A 52 12.47 -4.35 -14.97
C GLU A 52 13.19 -3.04 -14.60
N VAL A 53 12.47 -2.06 -14.04
CA VAL A 53 13.05 -0.77 -13.64
C VAL A 53 14.02 -0.92 -12.48
N ALA A 54 13.67 -1.75 -11.49
CA ALA A 54 14.53 -2.01 -10.33
C ALA A 54 15.83 -2.70 -10.75
N SER A 55 15.79 -3.64 -11.69
CA SER A 55 16.98 -4.34 -12.21
C SER A 55 17.94 -3.44 -12.99
N GLN A 56 17.49 -2.26 -13.44
CA GLN A 56 18.34 -1.28 -14.10
C GLN A 56 19.07 -0.37 -13.10
N GLN A 57 18.74 -0.44 -11.81
CA GLN A 57 19.36 0.41 -10.81
C GLN A 57 20.79 -0.07 -10.48
N PRO A 58 21.75 0.84 -10.27
CA PRO A 58 23.15 0.47 -10.03
C PRO A 58 23.32 -0.43 -8.80
N TYR A 59 22.52 -0.17 -7.77
CA TYR A 59 22.54 -0.88 -6.49
C TYR A 59 21.79 -2.22 -6.51
N TRP A 60 21.19 -2.60 -7.65
CA TRP A 60 20.44 -3.85 -7.75
C TRP A 60 21.38 -5.06 -7.69
N GLY A 61 21.20 -5.90 -6.66
CA GLY A 61 22.06 -7.06 -6.43
C GLY A 61 23.40 -6.73 -5.78
N GLU A 62 23.62 -5.49 -5.35
CA GLU A 62 24.79 -5.16 -4.53
C GLU A 62 24.73 -5.87 -3.17
N HIS A 63 25.88 -6.35 -2.70
CA HIS A 63 26.02 -6.96 -1.40
C HIS A 63 25.99 -5.87 -0.32
N ILE A 64 24.81 -5.60 0.24
CA ILE A 64 24.69 -4.71 1.40
C ILE A 64 25.31 -5.42 2.61
N PRO A 65 26.33 -4.84 3.28
CA PRO A 65 26.88 -5.47 4.46
C PRO A 65 25.81 -5.54 5.56
N THR A 66 25.71 -6.69 6.23
CA THR A 66 24.65 -6.98 7.22
C THR A 66 24.47 -5.87 8.27
N ARG A 67 25.57 -5.22 8.67
CA ARG A 67 25.54 -4.13 9.66
C ARG A 67 24.75 -2.90 9.19
N TRP A 68 24.84 -2.55 7.90
CA TRP A 68 24.11 -1.42 7.32
C TRP A 68 22.62 -1.74 7.18
N PHE A 69 22.29 -2.95 6.74
CA PHE A 69 20.90 -3.42 6.69
C PHE A 69 20.23 -3.40 8.08
N LEU A 70 20.93 -3.88 9.11
CA LEU A 70 20.43 -3.86 10.49
C LEU A 70 20.22 -2.43 11.00
N LEU A 71 21.14 -1.52 10.67
CA LEU A 71 21.03 -0.11 11.01
C LEU A 71 19.81 0.54 10.34
N GLU A 72 19.63 0.35 9.03
CA GLU A 72 18.45 0.86 8.31
C GLU A 72 17.15 0.34 8.89
N GLN A 73 17.10 -0.95 9.24
CA GLN A 73 15.93 -1.54 9.87
C GLN A 73 15.64 -0.91 11.24
N GLN A 74 16.67 -0.65 12.05
CA GLN A 74 16.52 0.02 13.35
C GLN A 74 16.05 1.47 13.19
N LEU A 75 16.65 2.23 12.26
CA LEU A 75 16.26 3.61 11.98
C LEU A 75 14.81 3.69 11.48
N THR A 76 14.41 2.77 10.61
CA THR A 76 13.02 2.66 10.12
C THR A 76 12.05 2.41 11.27
N ARG A 77 12.38 1.48 12.18
CA ARG A 77 11.56 1.21 13.37
C ARG A 77 11.46 2.42 14.31
N LEU A 78 12.56 3.15 14.51
CA LEU A 78 12.57 4.35 15.35
C LEU A 78 11.70 5.46 14.76
N ARG A 79 11.79 5.67 13.43
CA ARG A 79 10.94 6.59 12.68
C ARG A 79 9.45 6.22 12.83
N ASP A 80 9.11 4.96 12.60
CA ASP A 80 7.73 4.47 12.68
C ASP A 80 7.18 4.52 14.11
N ALA A 81 8.05 4.40 15.12
CA ALA A 81 7.72 4.60 16.53
C ALA A 81 7.65 6.09 16.94
N GLY A 82 7.92 7.03 16.03
CA GLY A 82 7.86 8.46 16.30
C GLY A 82 8.96 9.00 17.23
N VAL A 83 10.03 8.23 17.43
CA VAL A 83 11.18 8.67 18.23
C VAL A 83 12.02 9.61 17.36
N LYS A 84 11.98 10.91 17.68
CA LYS A 84 12.80 11.96 17.05
C LYS A 84 14.24 11.90 17.53
#